data_AF-A0A1E3JZC0-F1
#
_entry.id   AF-A0A1E3JZC0-F1
#
_cell.length_a   1.000
_cell.length_b   1.000
_cell.length_c   1.000
_cell.angle_alpha   90.00
_cell.angle_beta   90.00
_cell.angle_gamma   90.00
#
_symmetry.space_group_name_H-M   'P 1'
#
loop_
_entity.id
_entity.type
_entity.pdbx_description
1 polymer ?
#
loop_
_entity_poly.entity_id
_entity_poly.type
_entity_poly.pdbx_seq_one_letter_code
_entity_poly.pdbx_strand_id
1 'polypeptide(L)'
;MSGGFVAPSGSLDQAKRDGDSATESGGVQILTRLTPKQEARLRTHLDDRLASLERDERTFKLKSLPSLLSRLSPLLQLILQIPPFHPFDHLRTSYLLTLTAVIPSYISALPLIGGSDILSDHKGDEETQEGEQEELEQMQAGRVLRAVLAFLKEVDRGWLAVLNGEAWSPPPSAFARLDEADSGEQDWEKNVLLGGTPVKVSYAGQVDQTERTRLRSIILTGRSKMLAWARGYGSFPGSSLPGSAATPNSLKGSDAGEEEDEEWEADILNMWNGTLEAVAQGE
;
A
#
# COMPACT_ATOMS: atom_id res chain seq x y z
N MET A 1 -48.26 -7.58 33.78
CA MET A 1 -48.50 -6.65 32.65
C MET A 1 -47.94 -7.31 31.40
N SER A 2 -48.81 -7.93 30.62
CA SER A 2 -48.47 -8.72 29.43
C SER A 2 -48.21 -7.81 28.25
N GLY A 3 -47.02 -7.90 27.66
CA GLY A 3 -46.66 -7.24 26.40
C GLY A 3 -46.78 -8.24 25.25
N GLY A 4 -47.78 -8.03 24.39
CA GLY A 4 -48.06 -8.86 23.23
C GLY A 4 -47.07 -8.63 22.08
N PHE A 5 -46.75 -9.71 21.38
CA PHE A 5 -45.94 -9.74 20.17
C PHE A 5 -46.90 -9.78 18.96
N VAL A 6 -46.81 -8.79 18.06
CA VAL A 6 -47.55 -8.77 16.80
C VAL A 6 -46.53 -8.92 15.66
N ALA A 7 -46.65 -10.01 14.91
CA ALA A 7 -45.91 -10.20 13.66
C ALA A 7 -46.75 -9.67 12.49
N PRO A 8 -46.16 -8.90 11.54
CA PRO A 8 -46.83 -8.58 10.30
C PRO A 8 -46.60 -9.69 9.26
N SER A 9 -47.68 -10.38 8.91
CA SER A 9 -47.77 -11.24 7.72
C SER A 9 -47.88 -10.36 6.49
N GLY A 10 -46.81 -10.31 5.69
CA GLY A 10 -46.76 -9.63 4.39
C GLY A 10 -46.91 -10.64 3.25
N SER A 11 -47.92 -10.41 2.42
CA SER A 11 -48.37 -11.18 1.26
C SER A 11 -47.29 -11.47 0.22
N LEU A 12 -47.18 -12.72 -0.22
CA LEU A 12 -46.46 -13.12 -1.43
C LEU A 12 -47.35 -12.87 -2.65
N ASP A 13 -47.12 -11.76 -3.34
CA ASP A 13 -47.58 -11.57 -4.72
C ASP A 13 -46.46 -11.93 -5.69
N GLN A 14 -46.67 -13.04 -6.39
CA GLN A 14 -45.71 -13.68 -7.28
C GLN A 14 -45.89 -13.09 -8.69
N ALA A 15 -45.20 -11.98 -8.97
CA ALA A 15 -45.16 -11.39 -10.30
C ALA A 15 -44.05 -12.03 -11.15
N LYS A 16 -44.51 -12.89 -12.07
CA LYS A 16 -43.82 -13.38 -13.27
C LYS A 16 -43.20 -12.19 -14.04
N ARG A 17 -41.87 -12.13 -14.12
CA ARG A 17 -41.15 -11.26 -15.06
C ARG A 17 -40.21 -12.09 -15.91
N ASP A 18 -40.42 -11.93 -17.21
CA ASP A 18 -39.71 -12.56 -18.30
C ASP A 18 -38.25 -12.11 -18.37
N GLY A 19 -37.45 -12.96 -19.02
CA GLY A 19 -36.00 -12.89 -19.05
C GLY A 19 -35.50 -11.62 -19.72
N ASP A 20 -34.77 -10.83 -18.94
CA ASP A 20 -33.79 -9.89 -19.46
C ASP A 20 -32.42 -10.47 -19.16
N SER A 21 -31.59 -10.50 -20.19
CA SER A 21 -30.30 -11.19 -20.21
C SER A 21 -29.31 -10.34 -19.45
N ALA A 22 -29.33 -10.45 -18.12
CA ALA A 22 -28.37 -9.80 -17.25
C ALA A 22 -26.97 -10.33 -17.58
N THR A 23 -26.19 -9.52 -18.29
CA THR A 23 -24.76 -9.47 -18.11
C THR A 23 -24.51 -9.19 -16.63
N GLU A 24 -24.42 -10.26 -15.83
CA GLU A 24 -23.92 -10.29 -14.46
C GLU A 24 -22.47 -9.81 -14.50
N SER A 25 -22.30 -8.51 -14.67
CA SER A 25 -21.08 -7.81 -14.34
C SER A 25 -20.99 -7.98 -12.83
N GLY A 26 -20.09 -8.86 -12.37
CA GLY A 26 -19.83 -9.14 -10.96
C GLY A 26 -19.39 -7.85 -10.25
N GLY A 27 -20.35 -6.98 -9.98
CA GLY A 27 -20.14 -5.64 -9.48
C GLY A 27 -19.57 -5.75 -8.08
N VAL A 28 -18.42 -5.12 -7.89
CA VAL A 28 -17.80 -5.02 -6.56
C VAL A 28 -18.79 -4.35 -5.62
N GLN A 29 -19.23 -5.07 -4.59
CA GLN A 29 -20.12 -4.51 -3.58
C GLN A 29 -19.34 -3.54 -2.69
N ILE A 30 -19.57 -2.24 -2.88
CA ILE A 30 -19.00 -1.20 -2.04
C ILE A 30 -19.77 -1.13 -0.73
N LEU A 31 -19.05 -1.18 0.40
CA LEU A 31 -19.63 -0.96 1.72
C LEU A 31 -20.13 0.48 1.84
N THR A 32 -21.44 0.64 1.96
CA THR A 32 -22.07 1.96 2.06
C THR A 32 -22.22 2.44 3.50
N ARG A 33 -22.32 1.53 4.48
CA ARG A 33 -22.57 1.85 5.88
C ARG A 33 -21.91 0.85 6.83
N LEU A 34 -21.43 1.36 7.96
CA LEU A 34 -21.01 0.57 9.11
C LEU A 34 -22.04 0.73 10.24
N THR A 35 -22.37 -0.37 10.93
CA THR A 35 -23.11 -0.26 12.19
C THR A 35 -22.21 0.35 13.28
N PRO A 36 -22.75 1.04 14.31
CA PRO A 36 -21.94 1.61 15.38
C PRO A 36 -21.03 0.58 16.07
N LYS A 37 -21.48 -0.67 16.18
CA LYS A 37 -20.69 -1.77 16.74
C LYS A 37 -19.54 -2.18 15.81
N GLN A 38 -19.76 -2.21 14.50
CA GLN A 38 -18.70 -2.47 13.52
C GLN A 38 -17.68 -1.33 13.49
N GLU A 39 -18.14 -0.09 13.54
CA GLU A 39 -17.29 1.09 13.61
C GLU A 39 -16.40 1.07 14.86
N ALA A 40 -16.98 0.84 16.04
CA ALA A 40 -16.21 0.75 17.28
C ALA A 40 -15.14 -0.36 17.21
N ARG A 41 -15.51 -1.54 16.68
CA ARG A 41 -14.56 -2.66 16.49
C ARG A 41 -13.46 -2.31 15.49
N LEU A 42 -13.80 -1.64 14.40
CA LEU A 42 -12.84 -1.19 13.40
C LEU A 42 -11.83 -0.22 14.00
N ARG A 43 -12.31 0.79 14.75
CA ARG A 43 -11.45 1.76 15.45
C ARG A 43 -10.46 1.05 16.38
N THR A 44 -10.97 0.22 17.30
CA THR A 44 -10.13 -0.56 18.21
C THR A 44 -9.10 -1.40 17.44
N HIS A 45 -9.52 -2.06 16.36
CA HIS A 45 -8.59 -2.85 15.55
C HIS A 45 -7.49 -2.00 14.91
N LEU A 46 -7.84 -0.86 14.31
CA LEU A 46 -6.87 0.04 13.67
C LEU A 46 -5.90 0.63 14.70
N ASP A 47 -6.42 1.07 15.84
CA ASP A 47 -5.63 1.62 16.94
C ASP A 47 -4.65 0.58 17.50
N ASP A 48 -5.10 -0.65 17.75
CA ASP A 48 -4.27 -1.75 18.25
C ASP A 48 -3.15 -2.09 17.24
N ARG A 49 -3.46 -2.10 15.94
CA ARG A 49 -2.49 -2.38 14.88
C ARG A 49 -1.43 -1.27 14.76
N LEU A 50 -1.85 0.00 14.80
CA LEU A 50 -0.94 1.15 14.76
C LEU A 50 -0.06 1.20 16.02
N ALA A 51 -0.64 1.02 17.19
CA ALA A 51 0.10 0.97 18.46
C ALA A 51 1.10 -0.21 18.50
N SER A 52 0.73 -1.36 17.92
CA SER A 52 1.64 -2.50 17.78
C SER A 52 2.83 -2.17 16.86
N LEU A 53 2.61 -1.48 15.74
CA LEU A 53 3.70 -1.05 14.85
C LEU A 53 4.64 -0.06 15.54
N GLU A 54 4.08 0.93 16.24
CA GLU A 54 4.85 1.92 17.00
C GLU A 54 5.67 1.27 18.13
N ARG A 55 5.09 0.29 18.83
CA ARG A 55 5.82 -0.47 19.86
C ARG A 55 6.97 -1.28 19.26
N ASP A 56 6.74 -1.91 18.10
CA ASP A 56 7.77 -2.70 17.45
C ASP A 56 8.90 -1.83 16.90
N GLU A 57 8.60 -0.63 16.40
CA GLU A 57 9.62 0.36 16.05
C GLU A 57 10.47 0.74 17.27
N ARG A 58 9.83 1.14 18.38
CA ARG A 58 10.51 1.55 19.62
C ARG A 58 11.35 0.44 20.25
N THR A 59 10.94 -0.81 20.07
CA THR A 59 11.64 -1.98 20.62
C THR A 59 12.58 -2.63 19.60
N PHE A 60 12.80 -2.01 18.43
CA PHE A 60 13.62 -2.52 17.34
C PHE A 60 13.26 -3.95 16.91
N LYS A 61 11.96 -4.29 16.99
CA LYS A 61 11.40 -5.60 16.59
C LYS A 61 10.94 -5.63 15.14
N LEU A 62 10.99 -4.50 14.44
CA LEU A 62 10.79 -4.46 13.00
C LEU A 62 11.99 -5.16 12.33
N LYS A 63 11.78 -6.39 11.83
CA LYS A 63 12.87 -7.23 11.32
C LYS A 63 13.42 -6.76 9.96
N SER A 64 12.52 -6.48 9.02
CA SER A 64 12.88 -6.17 7.64
C SER A 64 11.76 -5.39 6.93
N LEU A 65 12.11 -4.69 5.84
CA LEU A 65 11.13 -3.97 5.02
C LEU A 65 10.03 -4.87 4.45
N PRO A 66 10.31 -6.06 3.89
CA PRO A 66 9.27 -7.01 3.48
C PRO A 66 8.23 -7.32 4.57
N SER A 67 8.70 -7.55 5.80
CA SER A 67 7.84 -7.83 6.95
C SER A 67 7.01 -6.61 7.34
N LEU A 68 7.61 -5.41 7.31
CA LEU A 68 6.91 -4.16 7.54
C LEU A 68 5.82 -3.92 6.48
N LEU A 69 6.14 -4.07 5.19
CA LEU A 69 5.20 -3.89 4.07
C LEU A 69 4.02 -4.87 4.17
N SER A 70 4.29 -6.13 4.54
CA SER A 70 3.26 -7.15 4.77
C SER A 70 2.28 -6.79 5.90
N ARG A 71 2.70 -5.92 6.84
CA ARG A 71 1.83 -5.41 7.92
C ARG A 71 1.13 -4.11 7.56
N LEU A 72 1.81 -3.19 6.88
CA LEU A 72 1.28 -1.89 6.48
C LEU A 72 0.24 -1.99 5.37
N SER A 73 0.45 -2.90 4.41
CA SER A 73 -0.43 -3.04 3.25
C SER A 73 -1.86 -3.45 3.61
N PRO A 74 -2.12 -4.49 4.42
CA PRO A 74 -3.48 -4.80 4.86
C PRO A 74 -4.14 -3.66 5.65
N LEU A 75 -3.34 -2.92 6.42
CA LEU A 75 -3.84 -1.76 7.17
C LEU A 75 -4.28 -0.63 6.25
N LEU A 76 -3.49 -0.31 5.22
CA LEU A 76 -3.85 0.64 4.17
C LEU A 76 -5.14 0.22 3.46
N GLN A 77 -5.22 -1.03 3.00
CA GLN A 77 -6.40 -1.53 2.29
C GLN A 77 -7.66 -1.46 3.17
N LEU A 78 -7.53 -1.79 4.46
CA LEU A 78 -8.64 -1.69 5.41
C LEU A 78 -9.10 -0.24 5.63
N ILE A 79 -8.16 0.71 5.76
CA ILE A 79 -8.48 2.14 5.89
C ILE A 79 -9.17 2.66 4.63
N LEU A 80 -8.68 2.28 3.43
CA LEU A 80 -9.26 2.74 2.18
C LEU A 80 -10.67 2.19 1.93
N GLN A 81 -11.01 1.02 2.48
CA GLN A 81 -12.36 0.45 2.44
C GLN A 81 -13.36 1.12 3.39
N ILE A 82 -12.94 2.04 4.25
CA ILE A 82 -13.88 2.82 5.08
C ILE A 82 -14.82 3.60 4.15
N PRO A 83 -16.15 3.56 4.37
CA PRO A 83 -17.08 4.22 3.46
C PRO A 83 -16.76 5.73 3.31
N PRO A 84 -16.74 6.28 2.08
CA PRO A 84 -16.47 7.71 1.84
C PRO A 84 -17.64 8.63 2.22
N PHE A 85 -18.70 8.10 2.85
CA PHE A 85 -19.92 8.84 3.15
C PHE A 85 -19.94 9.27 4.61
N HIS A 86 -20.52 10.44 4.90
CA HIS A 86 -20.82 10.85 6.27
C HIS A 86 -21.67 9.78 6.99
N PRO A 87 -21.35 9.39 8.24
CA PRO A 87 -20.38 10.02 9.14
C PRO A 87 -18.98 9.35 9.13
N PHE A 88 -18.59 8.55 8.15
CA PHE A 88 -17.35 7.75 8.20
C PHE A 88 -16.17 8.33 7.43
N ASP A 89 -16.42 9.34 6.60
CA ASP A 89 -15.44 10.06 5.80
C ASP A 89 -14.27 10.61 6.63
N HIS A 90 -14.57 11.28 7.75
CA HIS A 90 -13.53 11.80 8.66
C HIS A 90 -12.67 10.69 9.28
N LEU A 91 -13.25 9.51 9.51
CA LEU A 91 -12.54 8.36 10.06
C LEU A 91 -11.51 7.85 9.06
N ARG A 92 -11.91 7.72 7.80
CA ARG A 92 -11.03 7.35 6.68
C ARG A 92 -9.86 8.31 6.56
N THR A 93 -10.14 9.61 6.51
CA THR A 93 -9.11 10.65 6.36
C THR A 93 -8.16 10.67 7.54
N SER A 94 -8.66 10.62 8.77
CA SER A 94 -7.84 10.68 9.99
C SER A 94 -6.85 9.51 10.10
N TYR A 95 -7.32 8.27 9.85
CA TYR A 95 -6.43 7.11 9.86
C TYR A 95 -5.44 7.11 8.70
N LEU A 96 -5.87 7.56 7.51
CA LEU A 96 -4.97 7.63 6.36
C LEU A 96 -3.87 8.70 6.56
N LEU A 97 -4.21 9.86 7.14
CA LEU A 97 -3.22 10.88 7.57
C LEU A 97 -2.22 10.29 8.55
N THR A 98 -2.70 9.58 9.56
CA THR A 98 -1.87 8.96 10.59
C THR A 98 -0.92 7.94 9.98
N LEU A 99 -1.43 7.04 9.14
CA LEU A 99 -0.63 6.03 8.46
C LEU A 99 0.43 6.67 7.54
N THR A 100 0.04 7.67 6.75
CA THR A 100 0.95 8.39 5.83
C THR A 100 2.07 9.10 6.59
N ALA A 101 1.79 9.65 7.76
CA ALA A 101 2.80 10.32 8.59
C ALA A 101 3.87 9.36 9.13
N VAL A 102 3.51 8.12 9.44
CA VAL A 102 4.44 7.15 10.04
C VAL A 102 5.19 6.31 9.01
N ILE A 103 4.64 6.09 7.80
CA ILE A 103 5.24 5.26 6.75
C ILE A 103 6.70 5.65 6.45
N PRO A 104 7.05 6.92 6.13
CA PRO A 104 8.43 7.30 5.86
C PRO A 104 9.37 7.04 7.04
N SER A 105 8.85 7.19 8.26
CA SER A 105 9.63 6.93 9.48
C SER A 105 9.97 5.45 9.62
N TYR A 106 8.99 4.57 9.51
CA TYR A 106 9.21 3.13 9.61
C TYR A 106 10.09 2.59 8.50
N ILE A 107 9.90 3.06 7.26
CA ILE A 107 10.76 2.63 6.13
C ILE A 107 12.21 3.07 6.38
N SER A 108 12.41 4.35 6.70
CA SER A 108 13.76 4.89 6.89
C SER A 108 14.52 4.33 8.09
N ALA A 109 13.82 3.73 9.04
CA ALA A 109 14.39 3.12 10.24
C ALA A 109 14.96 1.71 9.97
N LEU A 110 14.69 1.13 8.80
CA LEU A 110 15.08 -0.22 8.45
C LEU A 110 16.10 -0.24 7.31
N PRO A 111 17.05 -1.19 7.34
CA PRO A 111 17.94 -1.41 6.22
C PRO A 111 17.18 -2.01 5.02
N LEU A 112 17.61 -1.69 3.80
CA LEU A 112 17.01 -2.25 2.57
C LEU A 112 17.16 -3.78 2.51
N ILE A 113 18.35 -4.27 2.89
CA ILE A 113 18.66 -5.69 3.07
C ILE A 113 18.84 -5.93 4.57
N GLY A 114 18.01 -6.80 5.15
CA GLY A 114 18.17 -7.19 6.54
C GLY A 114 19.42 -8.06 6.69
N GLY A 115 20.51 -7.51 7.21
CA GLY A 115 21.82 -8.18 7.32
C GLY A 115 21.90 -9.33 8.33
N SER A 116 20.85 -10.14 8.48
CA SER A 116 20.63 -10.91 9.70
C SER A 116 20.55 -12.44 9.59
N ASP A 117 20.91 -13.08 8.48
CA ASP A 117 20.93 -14.58 8.50
C ASP A 117 22.05 -15.26 7.70
N ILE A 118 22.89 -14.53 6.97
CA ILE A 118 23.92 -15.15 6.11
C ILE A 118 25.28 -15.28 6.83
N LEU A 119 25.47 -14.60 7.97
CA LEU A 119 26.75 -14.62 8.71
C LEU A 119 26.96 -15.86 9.62
N SER A 120 26.06 -16.85 9.58
CA SER A 120 26.16 -18.05 10.40
C SER A 120 26.51 -19.30 9.58
N ASP A 121 27.79 -19.68 9.69
CA ASP A 121 28.27 -21.07 9.79
C ASP A 121 28.90 -21.77 8.57
N HIS A 122 29.27 -21.06 7.50
CA HIS A 122 30.06 -21.64 6.40
C HIS A 122 31.45 -21.03 6.28
N LYS A 123 32.42 -21.65 6.97
CA LYS A 123 33.84 -21.26 7.02
C LYS A 123 34.74 -22.09 6.10
N GLY A 124 34.23 -22.49 4.94
CA GLY A 124 34.97 -23.36 4.01
C GLY A 124 34.74 -22.94 2.56
N ASP A 125 35.80 -22.44 1.93
CA ASP A 125 35.94 -22.08 0.51
C ASP A 125 35.49 -20.63 0.13
N GLU A 126 36.27 -19.64 0.58
CA GLU A 126 35.91 -18.20 0.66
C GLU A 126 36.04 -17.36 -0.63
N GLU A 127 36.94 -17.65 -1.59
CA GLU A 127 37.22 -16.65 -2.68
C GLU A 127 36.27 -16.68 -3.89
N THR A 128 35.58 -17.80 -4.18
CA THR A 128 34.69 -17.87 -5.37
C THR A 128 33.24 -17.50 -5.03
N GLN A 129 32.83 -17.55 -3.76
CA GLN A 129 31.43 -17.34 -3.36
C GLN A 129 31.08 -15.86 -3.09
N GLU A 130 32.06 -14.99 -2.83
CA GLU A 130 31.82 -13.58 -2.50
C GLU A 130 31.10 -12.82 -3.62
N GLY A 131 31.48 -13.03 -4.89
CA GLY A 131 30.86 -12.34 -6.03
C GLY A 131 29.40 -12.74 -6.28
N GLU A 132 29.08 -14.03 -6.15
CA GLU A 132 27.70 -14.52 -6.34
C GLU A 132 26.78 -14.03 -5.21
N GLN A 133 27.29 -13.98 -3.98
CA GLN A 133 26.51 -13.46 -2.84
C GLN A 133 26.20 -11.97 -3.00
N GLU A 134 27.18 -11.16 -3.42
CA GLU A 134 26.97 -9.73 -3.63
C GLU A 134 25.91 -9.47 -4.72
N GLU A 135 25.96 -10.20 -5.83
CA GLU A 135 24.96 -10.07 -6.91
C GLU A 135 23.54 -10.44 -6.43
N LEU A 136 23.40 -11.50 -5.61
CA LEU A 136 22.12 -11.90 -5.04
C LEU A 136 21.57 -10.85 -4.06
N GLU A 137 22.43 -10.30 -3.20
CA GLU A 137 22.07 -9.25 -2.25
C GLU A 137 21.59 -7.98 -3.00
N GLN A 138 22.32 -7.56 -4.03
CA GLN A 138 21.93 -6.44 -4.88
C GLN A 138 20.58 -6.69 -5.58
N MET A 139 20.38 -7.89 -6.15
CA MET A 139 19.12 -8.26 -6.78
C MET A 139 17.96 -8.22 -5.77
N GLN A 140 18.18 -8.69 -4.53
CA GLN A 140 17.20 -8.65 -3.47
C GLN A 140 16.87 -7.22 -3.05
N ALA A 141 17.88 -6.36 -2.86
CA ALA A 141 17.70 -4.94 -2.58
C ALA A 141 16.82 -4.26 -3.63
N GLY A 142 17.12 -4.48 -4.92
CA GLY A 142 16.33 -3.93 -6.01
C GLY A 142 14.87 -4.38 -5.99
N ARG A 143 14.59 -5.65 -5.63
CA ARG A 143 13.21 -6.15 -5.45
C ARG A 143 12.50 -5.48 -4.28
N VAL A 144 13.17 -5.38 -3.12
CA VAL A 144 12.60 -4.73 -1.94
C VAL A 144 12.30 -3.26 -2.21
N LEU A 145 13.21 -2.53 -2.86
CA LEU A 145 13.01 -1.13 -3.22
C LEU A 145 11.80 -0.98 -4.16
N ARG A 146 11.69 -1.81 -5.19
CA ARG A 146 10.53 -1.80 -6.10
C ARG A 146 9.21 -2.03 -5.36
N ALA A 147 9.18 -2.95 -4.39
CA ALA A 147 7.97 -3.16 -3.59
C ALA A 147 7.64 -1.98 -2.66
N VAL A 148 8.65 -1.33 -2.09
CA VAL A 148 8.48 -0.09 -1.32
C VAL A 148 7.87 1.00 -2.22
N LEU A 149 8.43 1.21 -3.41
CA LEU A 149 7.91 2.18 -4.38
C LEU A 149 6.48 1.83 -4.83
N ALA A 150 6.20 0.56 -5.10
CA ALA A 150 4.87 0.09 -5.47
C ALA A 150 3.85 0.32 -4.34
N PHE A 151 4.25 0.09 -3.07
CA PHE A 151 3.44 0.41 -1.91
C PHE A 151 3.20 1.92 -1.76
N LEU A 152 4.21 2.77 -1.95
CA LEU A 152 4.05 4.23 -1.89
C LEU A 152 3.14 4.75 -3.02
N LYS A 153 3.23 4.17 -4.22
CA LYS A 153 2.30 4.42 -5.34
C LYS A 153 0.86 3.99 -4.98
N GLU A 154 0.68 2.91 -4.21
CA GLU A 154 -0.64 2.53 -3.68
C GLU A 154 -1.19 3.56 -2.68
N VAL A 155 -0.35 4.07 -1.78
CA VAL A 155 -0.72 5.15 -0.84
C VAL A 155 -1.16 6.40 -1.58
N ASP A 156 -0.43 6.79 -2.64
CA ASP A 156 -0.79 7.92 -3.50
C ASP A 156 -2.16 7.72 -4.18
N ARG A 157 -2.37 6.56 -4.81
CA ARG A 157 -3.68 6.22 -5.40
C ARG A 157 -4.80 6.23 -4.37
N GLY A 158 -4.53 5.73 -3.17
CA GLY A 158 -5.45 5.77 -2.05
C GLY A 158 -5.85 7.21 -1.68
N TRP A 159 -4.88 8.12 -1.61
CA TRP A 159 -5.12 9.55 -1.36
C TRP A 159 -5.92 10.23 -2.46
N LEU A 160 -5.57 9.99 -3.73
CA LEU A 160 -6.34 10.49 -4.86
C LEU A 160 -7.81 10.05 -4.78
N ALA A 161 -8.05 8.78 -4.44
CA ALA A 161 -9.41 8.28 -4.22
C ALA A 161 -10.11 9.02 -3.07
N VAL A 162 -9.44 9.26 -1.93
CA VAL A 162 -10.02 10.02 -0.81
C VAL A 162 -10.33 11.47 -1.21
N LEU A 163 -9.41 12.16 -1.87
CA LEU A 163 -9.57 13.55 -2.28
C LEU A 163 -10.69 13.74 -3.32
N ASN A 164 -10.89 12.73 -4.18
CA ASN A 164 -11.98 12.69 -5.16
C ASN A 164 -13.31 12.19 -4.57
N GLY A 165 -13.35 11.80 -3.29
CA GLY A 165 -14.53 11.21 -2.68
C GLY A 165 -14.89 9.83 -3.25
N GLU A 166 -13.94 9.12 -3.84
CA GLU A 166 -14.17 7.80 -4.43
C GLU A 166 -14.10 6.70 -3.36
N ALA A 167 -14.92 5.68 -3.50
CA ALA A 167 -14.79 4.45 -2.73
C ALA A 167 -13.57 3.65 -3.19
N TRP A 168 -13.23 2.59 -2.47
CA TRP A 168 -12.10 1.74 -2.79
C TRP A 168 -12.51 0.29 -2.91
N SER A 169 -12.15 -0.33 -4.03
CA SER A 169 -12.22 -1.77 -4.23
C SER A 169 -10.85 -2.37 -3.90
N PRO A 170 -10.76 -3.33 -2.95
CA PRO A 170 -9.50 -3.99 -2.66
C PRO A 170 -8.99 -4.80 -3.86
N PRO A 171 -7.67 -5.06 -3.91
CA PRO A 171 -7.12 -5.92 -4.94
C PRO A 171 -7.72 -7.33 -4.86
N PRO A 172 -7.88 -8.05 -6.00
CA PRO A 172 -8.41 -9.41 -6.02
C PRO A 172 -7.62 -10.38 -5.13
N SER A 173 -6.31 -10.16 -4.98
CA SER A 173 -5.42 -10.94 -4.11
C SER A 173 -5.81 -10.88 -2.63
N ALA A 174 -6.56 -9.86 -2.19
CA ALA A 174 -7.05 -9.78 -0.83
C ALA A 174 -8.03 -10.91 -0.49
N PHE A 175 -8.78 -11.41 -1.48
CA PHE A 175 -9.75 -12.48 -1.30
C PHE A 175 -9.13 -13.87 -1.44
N ALA A 176 -8.17 -14.03 -2.37
CA ALA A 176 -7.50 -15.32 -2.63
C ALA A 176 -6.75 -15.87 -1.40
N ARG A 177 -6.29 -15.00 -0.49
CA ARG A 177 -5.57 -15.42 0.72
C ARG A 177 -6.40 -16.19 1.74
N LEU A 178 -7.73 -16.16 1.65
CA LEU A 178 -8.57 -16.94 2.57
C LEU A 178 -8.47 -18.45 2.32
N ASP A 179 -8.08 -18.85 1.10
CA ASP A 179 -8.11 -20.25 0.67
C ASP A 179 -6.71 -20.92 0.61
N GLU A 180 -5.61 -20.15 0.59
CA GLU A 180 -4.24 -20.65 0.34
C GLU A 180 -3.27 -20.55 1.53
N ALA A 181 -3.74 -20.77 2.75
CA ALA A 181 -2.95 -20.61 3.98
C ALA A 181 -1.76 -21.58 4.17
N ASP A 182 -1.46 -22.47 3.20
CA ASP A 182 -0.49 -23.57 3.35
C ASP A 182 0.64 -23.58 2.29
N SER A 183 0.79 -22.52 1.49
CA SER A 183 1.91 -22.43 0.54
C SER A 183 3.16 -21.82 1.21
N GLY A 184 4.27 -22.53 1.10
CA GLY A 184 5.52 -22.28 1.85
C GLY A 184 6.09 -20.86 1.78
N GLU A 185 6.94 -20.61 2.77
CA GLU A 185 7.39 -19.35 3.38
C GLU A 185 8.12 -18.31 2.49
N GLN A 186 8.25 -18.51 1.17
CA GLN A 186 9.30 -17.79 0.42
C GLN A 186 8.84 -16.58 -0.41
N ASP A 187 7.53 -16.37 -0.59
CA ASP A 187 7.03 -15.29 -1.47
C ASP A 187 6.31 -14.19 -0.67
N TRP A 188 7.10 -13.34 -0.01
CA TRP A 188 6.58 -12.20 0.74
C TRP A 188 5.89 -11.16 -0.15
N GLU A 189 6.19 -11.12 -1.45
CA GLU A 189 5.56 -10.18 -2.39
C GLU A 189 4.07 -10.47 -2.50
N LYS A 190 3.70 -11.77 -2.51
CA LYS A 190 2.30 -12.20 -2.40
C LYS A 190 1.62 -11.74 -1.13
N ASN A 191 2.36 -11.38 -0.08
CA ASN A 191 1.86 -10.84 1.19
C ASN A 191 1.62 -9.33 1.19
N VAL A 192 2.07 -8.60 0.16
CA VAL A 192 1.76 -7.19 -0.03
C VAL A 192 0.49 -7.05 -0.90
N LEU A 193 -0.60 -6.58 -0.30
CA LEU A 193 -1.85 -6.27 -0.99
C LEU A 193 -1.74 -4.93 -1.72
N LEU A 194 -1.42 -4.99 -3.01
CA LEU A 194 -1.34 -3.85 -3.92
C LEU A 194 -2.33 -4.02 -5.08
N GLY A 195 -2.72 -2.91 -5.71
CA GLY A 195 -3.57 -2.93 -6.90
C GLY A 195 -5.07 -2.82 -6.59
N GLY A 196 -5.43 -2.13 -5.49
CA GLY A 196 -6.81 -1.69 -5.32
C GLY A 196 -7.19 -0.66 -6.37
N THR A 197 -8.50 -0.49 -6.58
CA THR A 197 -9.04 0.42 -7.60
C THR A 197 -10.03 1.41 -7.00
N PRO A 198 -9.95 2.70 -7.37
CA PRO A 198 -10.97 3.66 -6.97
C PRO A 198 -12.29 3.36 -7.68
N VAL A 199 -13.40 3.54 -6.96
CA VAL A 199 -14.75 3.33 -7.48
C VAL A 199 -15.55 4.61 -7.27
N LYS A 200 -16.02 5.19 -8.37
CA LYS A 200 -16.86 6.39 -8.33
C LYS A 200 -18.16 6.11 -7.59
N VAL A 201 -18.48 6.98 -6.64
CA VAL A 201 -19.73 6.94 -5.87
C VAL A 201 -20.51 8.24 -6.10
N SER A 202 -21.83 8.19 -5.91
CA SER A 202 -22.72 9.31 -6.18
C SER A 202 -22.59 10.46 -5.18
N TYR A 203 -22.14 10.19 -3.95
CA TYR A 203 -22.01 11.16 -2.87
C TYR A 203 -20.80 10.81 -2.03
N ALA A 204 -20.04 11.81 -1.57
CA ALA A 204 -18.91 11.57 -0.68
C ALA A 204 -18.62 12.81 0.16
N GLY A 205 -18.03 12.57 1.33
CA GLY A 205 -17.44 13.63 2.14
C GLY A 205 -16.26 14.29 1.43
N GLN A 206 -16.08 15.59 1.64
CA GLN A 206 -14.90 16.29 1.16
C GLN A 206 -13.89 16.42 2.29
N VAL A 207 -12.61 16.27 1.94
CA VAL A 207 -11.49 16.52 2.87
C VAL A 207 -11.39 18.02 3.15
N ASP A 208 -11.37 18.39 4.44
CA ASP A 208 -11.31 19.79 4.86
C ASP A 208 -9.96 20.45 4.51
N GLN A 209 -9.93 21.78 4.40
CA GLN A 209 -8.73 22.54 4.10
C GLN A 209 -7.62 22.35 5.14
N THR A 210 -7.98 22.15 6.41
CA THR A 210 -7.03 21.85 7.48
C THR A 210 -6.32 20.51 7.24
N GLU A 211 -7.08 19.50 6.83
CA GLU A 211 -6.57 18.16 6.54
C GLU A 211 -5.70 18.15 5.27
N ARG A 212 -6.10 18.90 4.24
CA ARG A 212 -5.30 19.14 3.02
C ARG A 212 -3.94 19.78 3.32
N THR A 213 -3.94 20.83 4.14
CA THR A 213 -2.71 21.51 4.58
C THR A 213 -1.81 20.55 5.34
N ARG A 214 -2.39 19.75 6.24
CA ARG A 214 -1.66 18.74 7.02
C ARG A 214 -1.07 17.65 6.12
N LEU A 215 -1.84 17.14 5.15
CA LEU A 215 -1.39 16.15 4.18
C LEU A 215 -0.18 16.66 3.39
N ARG A 216 -0.25 17.89 2.86
CA ARG A 216 0.84 18.54 2.15
C ARG A 216 2.12 18.58 2.98
N SER A 217 2.01 19.01 4.25
CA SER A 217 3.16 19.06 5.16
C SER A 217 3.76 17.68 5.43
N ILE A 218 2.92 16.64 5.60
CA ILE A 218 3.35 15.26 5.80
C ILE A 218 4.12 14.75 4.57
N ILE A 219 3.57 14.95 3.37
CA ILE A 219 4.17 14.49 2.11
C ILE A 219 5.55 15.13 1.87
N LEU A 220 5.67 16.45 2.03
CA LEU A 220 6.93 17.16 1.80
C LEU A 220 8.03 16.71 2.77
N THR A 221 7.66 16.51 4.05
CA THR A 221 8.59 16.01 5.07
C THR A 221 8.96 14.56 4.80
N GLY A 222 7.98 13.72 4.45
CA GLY A 222 8.17 12.32 4.13
C GLY A 222 9.09 12.10 2.93
N ARG A 223 8.90 12.86 1.84
CA ARG A 223 9.74 12.81 0.63
C ARG A 223 11.20 13.11 0.95
N SER A 224 11.46 14.18 1.70
CA SER A 224 12.83 14.55 2.12
C SER A 224 13.50 13.42 2.90
N LYS A 225 12.75 12.77 3.79
CA LYS A 225 13.22 11.65 4.61
C LYS A 225 13.49 10.38 3.78
N MET A 226 12.59 10.06 2.84
CA MET A 226 12.75 8.92 1.94
C MET A 226 13.95 9.08 1.00
N LEU A 227 14.18 10.28 0.46
CA LEU A 227 15.35 10.57 -0.38
C LEU A 227 16.65 10.41 0.42
N ALA A 228 16.70 10.96 1.63
CA ALA A 228 17.88 10.83 2.48
C ALA A 228 18.20 9.36 2.82
N TRP A 229 17.16 8.56 3.10
CA TRP A 229 17.30 7.13 3.33
C TRP A 229 17.77 6.37 2.08
N ALA A 230 17.13 6.61 0.93
CA ALA A 230 17.42 5.89 -0.30
C ALA A 230 18.83 6.19 -0.84
N ARG A 231 19.35 7.40 -0.65
CA ARG A 231 20.73 7.77 -1.00
C ARG A 231 21.80 6.92 -0.30
N GLY A 232 21.49 6.35 0.85
CA GLY A 232 22.39 5.44 1.57
C GLY A 232 22.67 4.13 0.83
N TYR A 233 21.85 3.77 -0.16
CA TYR A 233 21.99 2.54 -0.93
C TYR A 233 22.64 2.73 -2.32
N GLY A 234 23.03 3.95 -2.67
CA GLY A 234 23.82 4.27 -3.87
C GLY A 234 23.11 4.01 -5.21
N SER A 235 23.84 4.25 -6.32
CA SER A 235 23.47 3.71 -7.65
C SER A 235 23.39 2.20 -7.54
N PHE A 236 22.22 1.61 -7.76
CA PHE A 236 22.11 0.17 -7.93
C PHE A 236 22.71 -0.19 -9.29
N PRO A 237 23.89 -0.83 -9.35
CA PRO A 237 24.45 -1.26 -10.64
C PRO A 237 23.53 -2.36 -11.17
N GLY A 238 22.73 -2.06 -12.19
CA GLY A 238 21.68 -2.96 -12.68
C GLY A 238 20.26 -2.39 -12.69
N SER A 239 20.11 -1.06 -12.66
CA SER A 239 18.84 -0.38 -13.00
C SER A 239 18.32 -0.69 -14.40
N SER A 240 19.08 -1.40 -15.25
CA SER A 240 18.52 -2.17 -16.35
C SER A 240 17.57 -3.25 -15.80
N LEU A 241 16.31 -2.88 -15.56
CA LEU A 241 15.20 -3.76 -15.25
C LEU A 241 15.29 -5.01 -16.14
N PRO A 242 15.36 -6.24 -15.60
CA PRO A 242 15.33 -7.46 -16.39
C PRO A 242 13.94 -7.59 -17.02
N GLY A 243 13.78 -6.98 -18.19
CA GLY A 243 12.49 -6.77 -18.85
C GLY A 243 12.48 -5.59 -19.83
N SER A 244 13.44 -4.66 -19.74
CA SER A 244 13.69 -3.71 -20.82
C SER A 244 14.41 -4.47 -21.93
N ALA A 245 13.64 -4.98 -22.90
CA ALA A 245 14.17 -5.73 -24.03
C ALA A 245 15.15 -4.84 -24.80
N ALA A 246 16.44 -5.02 -24.53
CA ALA A 246 17.53 -4.40 -25.24
C ALA A 246 17.32 -4.62 -26.74
N THR A 247 17.09 -3.54 -27.48
CA THR A 247 17.11 -3.58 -28.93
C THR A 247 18.56 -3.78 -29.36
N PRO A 248 18.90 -4.91 -30.01
CA PRO A 248 20.28 -5.19 -30.36
C PRO A 248 20.58 -4.46 -31.66
N ASN A 249 21.04 -3.20 -31.58
CA ASN A 249 21.87 -2.55 -32.60
C ASN A 249 22.16 -1.09 -32.22
N SER A 250 23.17 -0.84 -31.39
CA SER A 250 23.88 0.45 -31.45
C SER A 250 25.31 0.32 -30.89
N LEU A 251 26.21 -0.14 -31.74
CA LEU A 251 27.66 -0.05 -31.52
C LEU A 251 28.13 1.36 -31.90
N LYS A 252 28.06 2.32 -30.98
CA LYS A 252 28.88 3.56 -31.05
C LYS A 252 28.92 4.33 -29.72
N GLY A 253 30.10 4.35 -29.10
CA GLY A 253 30.65 5.52 -28.41
C GLY A 253 30.05 5.90 -27.05
N SER A 254 30.39 5.10 -26.05
CA SER A 254 30.43 5.34 -24.60
C SER A 254 30.52 6.81 -24.11
N ASP A 255 29.39 7.38 -23.75
CA ASP A 255 29.22 8.41 -22.69
C ASP A 255 27.72 8.55 -22.32
N ALA A 256 27.07 7.40 -22.06
CA ALA A 256 25.62 7.30 -21.82
C ALA A 256 25.29 6.47 -20.56
N GLY A 257 26.28 6.29 -19.68
CA GLY A 257 26.14 5.46 -18.47
C GLY A 257 25.55 6.18 -17.27
N GLU A 258 25.29 7.50 -17.34
CA GLU A 258 24.81 8.29 -16.20
C GLU A 258 23.29 8.51 -16.18
N GLU A 259 22.54 8.22 -17.26
CA GLU A 259 21.10 8.53 -17.30
C GLU A 259 20.20 7.47 -16.59
N GLU A 260 20.64 6.22 -16.43
CA GLU A 260 19.82 5.15 -15.82
C GLU A 260 19.86 5.14 -14.28
N ASP A 261 20.87 5.76 -13.66
CA ASP A 261 21.03 5.77 -12.20
C ASP A 261 20.05 6.74 -11.49
N GLU A 262 19.40 7.63 -12.25
CA GLU A 262 18.48 8.64 -11.72
C GLU A 262 17.00 8.20 -11.71
N GLU A 263 16.64 7.03 -12.27
CA GLU A 263 15.23 6.64 -12.44
C GLU A 263 14.51 6.45 -11.09
N TRP A 264 15.15 5.82 -10.11
CA TRP A 264 14.54 5.60 -8.79
C TRP A 264 14.41 6.90 -7.99
N GLU A 265 15.38 7.82 -8.11
CA GLU A 265 15.32 9.11 -7.44
C GLU A 265 14.18 9.95 -8.04
N ALA A 266 14.05 9.94 -9.37
CA ALA A 266 12.90 10.51 -10.05
C ALA A 266 11.58 9.88 -9.59
N ASP A 267 11.53 8.57 -9.37
CA ASP A 267 10.34 7.87 -8.86
C ASP A 267 9.98 8.30 -7.42
N ILE A 268 10.96 8.47 -6.52
CA ILE A 268 10.75 8.99 -5.16
C ILE A 268 10.38 10.49 -5.20
N LEU A 269 10.95 11.25 -6.13
CA LEU A 269 10.59 12.65 -6.33
C LEU A 269 9.19 12.78 -6.94
N ASN A 270 8.77 11.87 -7.79
CA ASN A 270 7.46 11.91 -8.44
C ASN A 270 6.36 11.25 -7.60
N MET A 271 6.75 10.48 -6.59
CA MET A 271 5.84 10.00 -5.55
C MET A 271 5.03 11.18 -4.98
N TRP A 272 3.72 10.97 -4.92
CA TRP A 272 2.74 11.92 -4.38
C TRP A 272 2.58 13.23 -5.16
N ASN A 273 3.19 13.41 -6.33
CA ASN A 273 2.94 14.60 -7.15
C ASN A 273 1.45 14.71 -7.51
N GLY A 274 0.80 13.59 -7.87
CA GLY A 274 -0.65 13.57 -8.13
C GLY A 274 -1.46 14.03 -6.92
N THR A 275 -1.15 13.50 -5.73
CA THR A 275 -1.81 13.95 -4.49
C THR A 275 -1.54 15.43 -4.20
N LEU A 276 -0.32 15.93 -4.39
CA LEU A 276 0.01 17.35 -4.17
C LEU A 276 -0.73 18.27 -5.14
N GLU A 277 -0.84 17.88 -6.40
CA GLU A 277 -1.62 18.61 -7.42
C GLU A 277 -3.11 18.63 -7.06
N ALA A 278 -3.68 17.48 -6.67
CA ALA A 278 -5.07 17.37 -6.24
C ALA A 278 -5.37 18.16 -4.95
N VAL A 279 -4.39 18.26 -4.04
CA VAL A 279 -4.48 19.13 -2.86
C VAL A 279 -4.52 20.59 -3.27
N ALA A 280 -3.63 21.02 -4.19
CA ALA A 280 -3.54 22.40 -4.64
C ALA A 280 -4.77 22.88 -5.44
N GLN A 281 -5.44 21.99 -6.17
CA GLN A 281 -6.66 22.32 -6.91
C GLN A 281 -7.90 22.53 -6.02
N GLY A 282 -7.84 22.08 -4.76
CA GLY A 282 -8.93 22.21 -3.79
C GLY A 282 -8.86 23.45 -2.90
N GLU A 283 -7.86 24.33 -3.08
CA GLU A 283 -7.75 25.63 -2.40
C GLU A 283 -8.62 26.69 -3.10
#